data_AF-A0A5B9W0A6-F1
#
_entry.id   AF-A0A5B9W0A6-F1
#
_cell.length_a   1.000
_cell.length_b   1.000
_cell.length_c   1.000
_cell.angle_alpha   90.00
_cell.angle_beta   90.00
_cell.angle_gamma   90.00
#
_symmetry.space_group_name_H-M   'P 1'
#
loop_
_entity.id
_entity.type
_entity.pdbx_description
1 polymer ?
#
loop_
_entity_poly.entity_id
_entity_poly.type
_entity_poly.pdbx_seq_one_letter_code
_entity_poly.pdbx_strand_id
1 'polypeptide(L)' 'MARPKSSRNDVQVKIDANVAQTAKIVAAYRDTTVAELVSEILRPILEQMEQEEIARRAAGTAAQGE' A
#
# COMPACT_ATOMS: atom_id res chain seq x y z
N MET A 1 4.63 17.90 -28.49
CA MET A 1 5.08 16.61 -27.94
C MET A 1 4.40 16.40 -26.59
N ALA A 2 3.42 15.51 -26.50
CA ALA A 2 2.72 15.21 -25.25
C ALA A 2 3.67 14.44 -24.32
N ARG A 3 3.92 14.94 -23.11
CA ARG A 3 4.69 14.19 -22.10
C ARG A 3 3.85 12.98 -21.66
N PRO A 4 4.41 11.77 -21.59
CA PRO A 4 3.70 10.63 -21.03
C PRO A 4 3.30 10.97 -19.60
N LYS A 5 2.00 10.94 -19.33
CA LYS A 5 1.43 11.17 -18.01
C LYS A 5 1.91 9.99 -17.15
N SER A 6 2.95 10.18 -16.34
CA SER A 6 3.30 9.20 -15.32
C SER A 6 2.04 9.00 -14.48
N SER A 7 1.51 7.78 -14.44
CA SER A 7 0.36 7.39 -13.61
C SER A 7 0.75 7.35 -12.13
N ARG A 8 1.33 8.44 -11.63
CA ARG A 8 1.58 8.66 -10.21
C ARG A 8 0.27 9.18 -9.61
N ASN A 9 -0.21 8.46 -8.62
CA ASN A 9 -1.36 8.87 -7.84
C ASN A 9 -0.83 9.31 -6.48
N ASP A 10 -0.52 10.60 -6.36
CA ASP A 10 0.05 11.18 -5.15
C ASP A 10 -1.07 11.41 -4.13
N VAL A 11 -1.15 10.53 -3.13
CA VAL A 11 -2.13 10.60 -2.03
C VAL A 11 -1.44 11.11 -0.78
N GLN A 12 -1.96 12.21 -0.21
CA GLN A 12 -1.48 12.71 1.07
C GLN A 12 -2.12 11.94 2.23
N VAL A 13 -1.31 11.28 3.04
CA VAL A 13 -1.74 10.54 4.24
C VAL A 13 -1.08 11.08 5.49
N LYS A 14 -1.79 10.99 6.62
CA LYS A 14 -1.21 11.27 7.94
C LYS A 14 -0.61 9.97 8.48
N ILE A 15 0.65 10.03 8.87
CA ILE A 15 1.40 8.91 9.46
C ILE A 15 1.84 9.34 10.86
N ASP A 16 1.91 8.38 11.77
CA ASP A 16 2.49 8.59 13.10
C ASP A 16 3.91 9.19 12.98
N ALA A 17 4.23 10.12 13.89
CA ALA A 17 5.48 10.87 13.84
C ALA A 17 6.71 9.96 13.98
N ASN A 18 6.65 8.94 14.84
CA ASN A 18 7.77 8.01 15.07
C ASN A 18 7.96 7.07 13.87
N VAL A 19 6.85 6.65 13.26
CA VAL A 19 6.89 5.83 12.03
C VAL A 19 7.47 6.63 10.87
N ALA A 20 7.04 7.87 10.69
CA ALA A 20 7.57 8.74 9.65
C ALA A 20 9.07 9.04 9.83
N GLN A 21 9.53 9.23 11.07
CA GLN A 21 10.96 9.42 11.37
C GLN A 21 11.77 8.16 11.06
N THR A 22 11.30 7.00 11.51
CA THR A 22 11.95 5.72 11.22
C THR A 22 12.03 5.45 9.72
N ALA A 23 10.93 5.68 8.99
CA ALA A 23 10.88 5.49 7.54
C ALA A 23 11.89 6.38 6.80
N LYS A 24 12.08 7.64 7.23
CA LYS A 24 13.10 8.53 6.66
C LYS A 24 14.52 7.99 6.86
N ILE A 25 14.83 7.49 8.06
CA ILE A 25 16.14 6.92 8.37
C ILE A 25 16.40 5.69 7.50
N VAL A 26 15.45 4.76 7.46
CA VAL A 26 15.58 3.51 6.69
C VAL A 26 15.70 3.79 5.19
N ALA A 27 14.91 4.74 4.66
CA ALA A 27 14.97 5.13 3.27
C ALA A 27 16.35 5.70 2.91
N ALA A 28 16.93 6.54 3.78
CA ALA A 28 18.28 7.07 3.59
C ALA A 28 19.36 5.96 3.58
N TYR A 29 19.24 4.96 4.47
CA TYR A 29 20.17 3.82 4.47
C TYR A 29 20.05 2.91 3.26
N ARG A 30 18.88 2.88 2.60
CA ARG A 30 18.59 2.03 1.44
C ARG A 30 18.71 2.75 0.09
N ASP A 31 19.14 4.01 0.09
CA ASP A 31 19.25 4.85 -1.11
C ASP A 31 17.93 4.90 -1.93
N THR A 32 16.80 5.02 -1.22
CA THR A 32 15.46 5.04 -1.82
C THR A 32 14.63 6.20 -1.26
N THR A 33 13.50 6.53 -1.90
CA THR A 33 12.56 7.49 -1.34
C THR A 33 11.67 6.86 -0.27
N VAL A 34 11.17 7.68 0.66
CA VAL A 34 10.19 7.22 1.67
C VAL A 34 8.94 6.64 1.00
N ALA A 35 8.51 7.22 -0.12
CA ALA A 35 7.34 6.75 -0.86
C ALA A 35 7.55 5.36 -1.47
N GLU A 36 8.72 5.12 -2.07
CA GLU A 36 9.09 3.81 -2.63
C GLU A 36 9.21 2.77 -1.52
N LEU A 37 9.94 3.08 -0.44
CA LEU A 37 10.07 2.19 0.72
C LEU A 37 8.70 1.80 1.29
N VAL A 38 7.82 2.77 1.52
CA VAL A 38 6.48 2.51 2.06
C VAL A 38 5.65 1.70 1.07
N SER A 39 5.77 1.97 -0.23
CA SER A 39 5.06 1.21 -1.28
C SER A 39 5.51 -0.25 -1.34
N GLU A 40 6.82 -0.51 -1.22
CA GLU A 40 7.39 -1.85 -1.19
C GLU A 40 6.92 -2.64 0.05
N ILE A 41 6.86 -1.98 1.21
CA ILE A 41 6.40 -2.61 2.45
C ILE A 41 4.89 -2.91 2.39
N LEU A 42 4.09 -1.95 1.94
CA LEU A 42 2.63 -2.06 1.97
C LEU A 42 2.07 -3.00 0.90
N ARG A 43 2.73 -3.11 -0.26
CA ARG A 43 2.24 -3.93 -1.39
C ARG A 43 1.86 -5.36 -0.98
N PRO A 44 2.76 -6.20 -0.43
CA PRO A 44 2.41 -7.58 -0.09
C PRO A 44 1.35 -7.67 1.02
N ILE A 45 1.34 -6.72 1.95
CA ILE A 45 0.35 -6.67 3.04
C ILE A 45 -1.04 -6.40 2.47
N LEU A 46 -1.15 -5.40 1.58
CA LEU A 46 -2.42 -5.04 0.95
C LEU A 46 -2.93 -6.12 0.00
N GLU A 47 -2.03 -6.76 -0.76
CA GLU A 47 -2.39 -7.91 -1.62
C GLU A 47 -2.95 -9.07 -0.79
N GLN A 48 -2.35 -9.38 0.36
CA GLN A 48 -2.88 -10.40 1.27
C GLN A 48 -4.24 -10.00 1.83
N MET A 49 -4.37 -8.76 2.34
CA MET A 49 -5.64 -8.28 2.91
C MET A 49 -6.77 -8.24 1.86
N GLU A 50 -6.44 -7.90 0.61
CA GLU A 50 -7.38 -7.94 -0.51
C GLU A 50 -7.87 -9.37 -0.75
N GLN A 51 -6.97 -10.35 -0.79
CA GLN A 51 -7.33 -11.76 -0.94
C GLN A 51 -8.21 -12.27 0.21
N GLU A 52 -7.89 -11.90 1.45
CA GLU A 52 -8.67 -12.26 2.64
C GLU A 52 -10.09 -11.70 2.57
N GLU A 53 -10.23 -10.43 2.18
CA GLU A 53 -11.54 -9.79 2.03
C GLU A 53 -12.35 -10.38 0.85
N ILE A 54 -11.70 -10.72 -0.26
CA ILE A 54 -12.33 -11.43 -1.38
C ILE A 54 -12.84 -12.80 -0.92
N ALA A 55 -12.00 -13.58 -0.24
CA ALA A 55 -12.36 -14.91 0.26
C ALA A 55 -13.52 -14.85 1.26
N ARG A 56 -13.48 -13.88 2.19
CA ARG A 56 -14.55 -13.65 3.17
C ARG A 56 -15.88 -13.33 2.50
N ARG A 57 -15.88 -12.47 1.47
CA ARG A 57 -17.09 -12.11 0.72
C ARG A 57 -17.63 -13.28 -0.10
N ALA A 58 -16.75 -14.07 -0.73
CA ALA A 58 -17.15 -15.28 -1.45
C ALA A 58 -17.83 -16.30 -0.52
N ALA A 59 -17.25 -16.54 0.67
CA ALA A 59 -17.83 -17.43 1.67
C ALA A 59 -19.15 -16.90 2.25
N GLY A 60 -19.25 -15.59 2.51
CA GLY A 60 -20.48 -14.96 2.99
C GLY A 60 -21.63 -14.95 1.97
N THR A 61 -21.31 -14.90 0.67
CA THR A 61 -22.30 -14.98 -0.41
C THR A 61 -22.83 -16.41 -0.58
N ALA A 62 -22.00 -17.43 -0.32
CA ALA A 62 -22.42 -18.84 -0.35
C ALA A 62 -23.37 -19.22 0.81
N ALA A 63 -23.28 -18.53 1.96
CA ALA A 63 -24.10 -18.82 3.15
C ALA A 63 -25.50 -18.17 3.16
N GLN A 64 -25.82 -17.29 2.20
CA GLN A 64 -27.12 -16.61 2.11
C GLN A 64 -27.98 -17.14 0.94
N GLY A 65 -27.61 -18.28 0.35
CA GLY A 65 -28.25 -18.88 -0.82
C GLY A 65 -28.76 -20.31 -0.62
N GLU A 66 -29.18 -20.68 0.59
CA GLU A 66 -29.91 -21.92 0.89
C GLU A 66 -31.23 -21.63 1.63
#